data_AF-A0A1G5V811-F1
#
_entry.id   AF-A0A1G5V811-F1
#
_cell.length_a   1.000
_cell.length_b   1.000
_cell.length_c   1.000
_cell.angle_alpha   90.00
_cell.angle_beta   90.00
_cell.angle_gamma   90.00
#
_symmetry.space_group_name_H-M   'P 1'
#
loop_
_entity.id
_entity.type
_entity.pdbx_description
1 polymer ?
#
loop_
_entity_poly.entity_id
_entity_poly.type
_entity_poly.pdbx_seq_one_letter_code
_entity_poly.pdbx_strand_id
1 'polypeptide(L)'
;MTGTTRSSAGLASEGLDARRRKLLFRSWHRGLREMDLILGTFADAEIGALTSEEIDQYERLLDIPDTEFLPMVTGEHPVPADIDCAVLQKILAFRHSMTF
;
A
#
# COMPACT_ATOMS: atom_id res chain seq x y z
N MET A 1 -17.04 31.44 -4.74
CA MET A 1 -15.58 31.59 -4.82
C MET A 1 -14.96 30.57 -3.88
N THR A 2 -14.36 29.52 -4.46
CA THR A 2 -13.43 28.51 -3.89
C THR A 2 -13.58 28.10 -2.42
N GLY A 3 -14.38 27.06 -2.17
CA GLY A 3 -14.22 26.19 -1.00
C GLY A 3 -13.29 25.05 -1.37
N THR A 4 -12.02 25.18 -1.01
CA THR A 4 -10.94 24.20 -1.15
C THR A 4 -11.41 22.78 -0.81
N THR A 5 -11.25 21.85 -1.77
CA THR A 5 -11.37 20.41 -1.55
C THR A 5 -10.38 20.01 -0.47
N ARG A 6 -10.87 19.85 0.76
CA ARG A 6 -10.04 19.45 1.89
C ARG A 6 -9.54 18.04 1.59
N SER A 7 -8.22 17.90 1.60
CA SER A 7 -7.45 16.69 1.39
C SER A 7 -8.12 15.43 1.95
N SER A 8 -8.44 14.49 1.07
CA SER A 8 -8.99 13.16 1.41
C SER A 8 -8.07 12.33 2.31
N ALA A 9 -6.77 12.64 2.35
CA ALA A 9 -5.79 11.95 3.19
C ALA A 9 -6.00 12.13 4.71
N GLY A 10 -6.67 13.19 5.16
CA GLY A 10 -6.94 13.42 6.59
C GLY A 10 -8.09 12.57 7.14
N LEU A 11 -9.12 12.38 6.33
CA LEU A 11 -10.36 11.69 6.71
C LEU A 11 -10.20 10.17 6.72
N ALA A 12 -9.28 9.62 5.90
CA ALA A 12 -8.99 8.19 5.91
C ALA A 12 -8.48 7.73 7.28
N SER A 13 -7.77 8.57 8.05
CA SER A 13 -7.21 8.19 9.35
C SER A 13 -8.16 8.30 10.56
N GLU A 14 -9.22 9.10 10.45
CA GLU A 14 -10.23 9.34 11.48
C GLU A 14 -11.22 8.15 11.53
N GLY A 15 -10.78 7.05 12.11
CA GLY A 15 -11.55 5.81 12.26
C GLY A 15 -10.76 4.53 12.06
N LEU A 16 -9.51 4.63 11.58
CA LEU A 16 -8.63 3.48 11.39
C LEU A 16 -8.02 3.01 12.71
N ASP A 17 -8.09 1.70 12.94
CA ASP A 17 -7.38 1.02 14.01
C ASP A 17 -5.90 1.38 14.03
N ALA A 18 -5.31 1.37 15.23
CA ALA A 18 -3.89 1.72 15.42
C ALA A 18 -2.95 0.92 14.49
N ARG A 19 -3.30 -0.34 14.17
CA ARG A 19 -2.57 -1.17 13.20
C ARG A 19 -2.56 -0.56 11.81
N ARG A 20 -3.74 -0.21 11.27
CA ARG A 20 -3.89 0.38 9.94
C ARG A 20 -3.13 1.70 9.80
N ARG A 21 -3.22 2.57 10.81
CA ARG A 21 -2.42 3.82 10.83
C ARG A 21 -0.92 3.57 10.81
N LYS A 22 -0.44 2.56 11.55
CA LYS A 22 0.98 2.18 11.55
C LYS A 22 1.43 1.65 10.18
N LEU A 23 0.60 0.85 9.52
CA LEU A 23 0.88 0.33 8.19
C LEU A 23 0.90 1.44 7.14
N LEU A 24 -0.10 2.33 7.15
CA LEU A 24 -0.13 3.52 6.28
C LEU A 24 1.15 4.35 6.45
N PHE A 25 1.55 4.62 7.69
CA PHE A 25 2.80 5.33 7.96
C PHE A 25 4.03 4.59 7.40
N ARG A 26 4.14 3.27 7.60
CA ARG A 26 5.22 2.43 7.04
C ARG A 26 5.22 2.41 5.51
N SER A 27 4.07 2.58 4.86
CA SER A 27 3.95 2.66 3.40
C SER A 27 4.46 3.99 2.84
N TRP A 28 4.28 5.08 3.59
CA TRP A 28 4.73 6.44 3.24
C TRP A 28 6.13 6.82 3.79
N HIS A 29 6.80 5.91 4.48
CA HIS A 29 8.15 6.14 5.05
C HIS A 29 9.13 5.10 4.52
N ARG A 30 9.07 4.88 3.19
CA ARG A 30 9.93 3.95 2.47
C ARG A 30 11.16 4.66 1.95
N GLY A 31 12.28 3.94 1.83
CA GLY A 31 13.55 4.53 1.38
C GLY A 31 13.58 4.87 -0.11
N LEU A 32 12.62 4.34 -0.88
CA LEU A 32 12.49 4.53 -2.32
C LEU A 32 11.22 5.29 -2.66
N ARG A 33 11.36 6.40 -3.41
CA ARG A 33 10.24 7.28 -3.78
C ARG A 33 9.20 6.60 -4.69
N GLU A 34 9.66 5.74 -5.58
CA GLU A 34 8.78 4.93 -6.44
C GLU A 34 7.86 4.06 -5.58
N MET A 35 8.47 3.34 -4.64
CA MET A 35 7.81 2.43 -3.71
C MET A 35 6.80 3.14 -2.81
N ASP A 36 7.20 4.31 -2.30
CA ASP A 36 6.36 5.22 -1.52
C ASP A 36 5.10 5.62 -2.29
N LEU A 37 5.25 5.97 -3.57
CA LEU A 37 4.11 6.29 -4.44
C LEU A 37 3.19 5.09 -4.64
N ILE A 38 3.72 3.90 -4.94
CA ILE A 38 2.87 2.70 -5.15
C ILE A 38 2.12 2.33 -3.88
N LEU A 39 2.88 2.11 -2.80
CA LEU A 39 2.34 1.57 -1.56
C LEU A 39 1.56 2.63 -0.79
N GLY A 40 2.01 3.87 -0.81
CA GLY A 40 1.36 4.98 -0.13
C GLY A 40 -0.01 5.26 -0.72
N THR A 41 -0.12 5.35 -2.05
CA THR A 41 -1.42 5.55 -2.72
C THR A 41 -2.34 4.34 -2.61
N PHE A 42 -1.80 3.13 -2.72
CA PHE A 42 -2.56 1.90 -2.47
C PHE A 42 -3.09 1.86 -1.03
N ALA A 43 -2.25 2.13 -0.04
CA ALA A 43 -2.65 2.14 1.36
C ALA A 43 -3.69 3.23 1.63
N ASP A 44 -3.52 4.45 1.10
CA ASP A 44 -4.51 5.52 1.27
C ASP A 44 -5.90 5.12 0.72
N ALA A 45 -5.94 4.42 -0.41
CA ALA A 45 -7.18 3.99 -1.05
C ALA A 45 -7.81 2.72 -0.43
N GLU A 46 -7.01 1.67 -0.20
CA GLU A 46 -7.52 0.34 0.13
C GLU A 46 -7.46 0.04 1.64
N ILE A 47 -6.63 0.70 2.46
CA ILE A 47 -6.39 0.25 3.85
C ILE A 47 -7.64 0.27 4.74
N GLY A 48 -8.59 1.14 4.44
CA GLY A 48 -9.90 1.18 5.10
C GLY A 48 -10.83 0.05 4.68
N ALA A 49 -10.66 -0.50 3.48
CA ALA A 49 -11.44 -1.60 2.93
C ALA A 49 -10.82 -2.98 3.21
N LEU A 50 -9.51 -3.05 3.51
CA LEU A 50 -8.83 -4.30 3.84
C LEU A 50 -9.43 -4.96 5.08
N THR A 51 -9.68 -6.26 5.00
CA THR A 51 -10.10 -7.10 6.11
C THR A 51 -8.95 -7.36 7.09
N SER A 52 -9.27 -7.86 8.29
CA SER A 52 -8.24 -8.15 9.31
C SER A 52 -7.18 -9.15 8.84
N GLU A 53 -7.55 -10.13 8.00
CA GLU A 53 -6.62 -11.12 7.45
C GLU A 53 -5.71 -10.51 6.38
N GLU A 54 -6.27 -9.65 5.52
CA GLU A 54 -5.49 -8.86 4.56
C GLU A 54 -4.54 -7.89 5.26
N ILE A 55 -4.95 -7.29 6.38
CA ILE A 55 -4.05 -6.45 7.19
C ILE A 55 -2.84 -7.24 7.71
N ASP A 56 -3.01 -8.50 8.11
CA ASP A 56 -1.91 -9.38 8.52
C ASP A 56 -0.97 -9.69 7.33
N GLN A 57 -1.54 -10.01 6.17
CA GLN A 57 -0.78 -10.21 4.94
C GLN A 57 0.00 -8.94 4.55
N TYR A 58 -0.63 -7.77 4.63
CA TYR A 58 0.01 -6.51 4.31
C TYR A 58 1.16 -6.20 5.26
N GLU A 59 1.02 -6.48 6.55
CA GLU A 59 2.10 -6.31 7.51
C GLU A 59 3.32 -7.17 7.16
N ARG A 60 3.11 -8.42 6.71
CA ARG A 60 4.18 -9.30 6.23
C ARG A 60 4.84 -8.77 4.96
N LEU A 61 4.04 -8.31 3.98
CA LEU A 61 4.58 -7.69 2.76
C LEU A 61 5.40 -6.44 3.09
N LEU A 62 4.97 -5.65 4.08
CA LEU A 62 5.70 -4.47 4.51
C LEU A 62 6.98 -4.79 5.30
N ASP A 63 7.20 -6.03 5.72
CA ASP A 63 8.47 -6.44 6.31
C ASP A 63 9.56 -6.70 5.26
N ILE A 64 9.14 -6.93 4.01
CA ILE A 64 10.05 -7.15 2.89
C ILE A 64 10.77 -5.82 2.54
N PRO A 65 12.10 -5.85 2.38
CA PRO A 65 12.87 -4.68 2.01
C PRO A 65 12.51 -4.20 0.59
N ASP A 66 12.56 -2.88 0.40
CA ASP A 66 12.18 -2.22 -0.86
C ASP A 66 12.95 -2.74 -2.08
N THR A 67 14.22 -3.10 -1.88
CA THR A 67 15.11 -3.62 -2.92
C THR A 67 14.65 -4.98 -3.46
N GLU A 68 13.96 -5.78 -2.66
CA GLU A 68 13.41 -7.06 -3.08
C GLU A 68 11.95 -6.90 -3.53
N PHE A 69 11.18 -6.08 -2.82
CA PHE A 69 9.75 -5.92 -3.12
C PHE A 69 9.49 -5.15 -4.41
N LEU A 70 10.25 -4.09 -4.68
CA LEU A 70 10.08 -3.26 -5.87
C LEU A 70 10.16 -4.07 -7.17
N PRO A 71 11.22 -4.89 -7.43
CA PRO A 71 11.29 -5.66 -8.67
C PRO A 71 10.16 -6.71 -8.80
N MET A 72 9.61 -7.20 -7.68
CA MET A 72 8.43 -8.09 -7.72
C MET A 72 7.17 -7.32 -8.13
N VAL A 73 6.99 -6.10 -7.61
CA VAL A 73 5.83 -5.24 -7.95
C VAL A 73 5.92 -4.69 -9.37
N THR A 74 7.12 -4.41 -9.88
CA THR A 74 7.32 -3.96 -11.26
C THR A 74 7.28 -5.11 -12.27
N GLY A 75 7.21 -6.37 -11.81
CA GLY A 75 7.21 -7.56 -12.68
C GLY A 75 8.58 -7.93 -13.23
N GLU A 76 9.66 -7.36 -12.67
CA GLU A 76 11.04 -7.68 -13.02
C GLU A 76 11.49 -9.02 -12.40
N HIS A 77 10.95 -9.36 -11.24
CA HIS A 77 11.13 -10.66 -10.58
C HIS A 77 9.80 -11.40 -10.36
N PRO A 78 9.80 -12.75 -10.45
CA PRO A 78 8.62 -13.53 -10.10
C PRO A 78 8.33 -13.43 -8.60
N VAL A 79 7.05 -13.31 -8.26
CA VAL A 79 6.57 -13.36 -6.88
C VAL A 79 6.75 -14.79 -6.33
N PRO A 80 7.50 -15.00 -5.24
CA PRO A 80 7.59 -16.31 -4.61
C PRO A 80 6.24 -16.69 -3.99
N ALA A 81 5.89 -17.98 -4.06
CA ALA A 81 4.61 -18.50 -3.56
C ALA A 81 4.37 -18.27 -2.06
N ASP A 82 5.43 -18.00 -1.30
CA ASP A 82 5.36 -17.71 0.14
C ASP A 82 4.69 -16.35 0.44
N ILE A 83 4.80 -15.40 -0.49
CA ILE A 83 4.23 -14.04 -0.34
C ILE A 83 3.10 -13.77 -1.34
N ASP A 84 2.78 -14.74 -2.20
CA ASP A 84 1.66 -14.66 -3.13
C ASP A 84 0.35 -14.71 -2.33
N CYS A 85 -0.15 -13.52 -2.00
CA CYS A 85 -1.32 -13.32 -1.18
C CYS A 85 -2.29 -12.34 -1.85
N ALA A 86 -3.53 -12.33 -1.37
CA ALA A 86 -4.60 -11.51 -1.93
C ALA A 86 -4.22 -10.01 -1.96
N VAL A 87 -3.54 -9.52 -0.92
CA VAL A 87 -3.09 -8.13 -0.86
C VAL A 87 -2.04 -7.80 -1.91
N LEU A 88 -1.09 -8.70 -2.16
CA LEU A 88 -0.09 -8.47 -3.20
C LEU A 88 -0.74 -8.39 -4.58
N GLN A 89 -1.70 -9.27 -4.87
CA GLN A 89 -2.47 -9.22 -6.11
C GLN A 89 -3.27 -7.91 -6.24
N LYS A 90 -3.83 -7.40 -5.14
CA LYS A 90 -4.48 -6.08 -5.11
C LYS A 90 -3.50 -4.94 -5.40
N ILE A 91 -2.29 -4.98 -4.86
CA ILE A 91 -1.24 -3.97 -5.12
C ILE A 91 -0.86 -3.98 -6.61
N LEU A 92 -0.64 -5.17 -7.19
CA LEU A 92 -0.33 -5.31 -8.61
C LEU A 92 -1.48 -4.82 -9.51
N ALA A 93 -2.72 -5.18 -9.18
CA ALA A 93 -3.90 -4.71 -9.90
C ALA A 93 -4.05 -3.17 -9.81
N PHE A 94 -3.81 -2.60 -8.63
CA PHE A 94 -3.84 -1.15 -8.42
C PHE A 94 -2.76 -0.44 -9.24
N ARG A 95 -1.54 -1.00 -9.29
CA ARG A 95 -0.45 -0.53 -10.14
C ARG A 95 -0.82 -0.53 -11.61
N HIS A 96 -1.47 -1.58 -12.12
CA HIS A 96 -1.96 -1.61 -13.50
C HIS A 96 -3.02 -0.53 -13.78
N SER A 97 -3.81 -0.14 -12.78
CA SER A 97 -4.76 0.96 -12.89
C SER A 97 -4.09 2.34 -12.84
N MET A 98 -2.91 2.46 -12.22
CA MET A 98 -2.11 3.68 -12.23
C MET A 98 -1.41 3.80 -13.59
N THR A 99 -2.10 4.47 -14.52
CA THR A 99 -1.47 4.90 -15.76
C THR A 99 -0.51 6.05 -15.45
N PHE A 100 0.76 5.89 -15.79
CA PHE A 100 1.78 6.93 -15.73
C PHE A 100 1.82 7.74 -17.03
#